data_AF-A0A534EI54-F1
#
_entry.id   AF-A0A534EI54-F1
#
_cell.length_a   1.000
_cell.length_b   1.000
_cell.length_c   1.000
_cell.angle_alpha   90.00
_cell.angle_beta   90.00
_cell.angle_gamma   90.00
#
_symmetry.space_group_name_H-M   'P 1'
#
loop_
_entity.id
_entity.type
_entity.pdbx_description
1 polymer ?
#
loop_
_entity_poly.entity_id
_entity_poly.type
_entity_poly.pdbx_seq_one_letter_code
_entity_poly.pdbx_strand_id
1 'polypeptide(L)'
;MPASLAITALVRSAEVLRQPAYLDLAKRTAERLWKDAYNPRIGELRHEVFCGRAQVHGYLDDYALLGIAFLSLADATRETLWRDRAARLAAVLLGRFFREGTLATTIPAADLVILPQDDGDNTMPSGTSATVELLARLQAATGKPDYGEVLRRIVSGVASTVRDHPQVWASTLVALNRYPALESAQALQRTARPSASGQPSVLNTADHVRARGEAHGALDHDDITVTLVVDKDYHVNANPASFDYLIPTRLSIDGLTDTRVTYPAAIVIKPKFAPDGLKVYEGTVTIRAIAPKDTVVGGKPIVGNVRVQACNDEICLPPATLSVTIEIGR
;
A
#
# COMPACT_ATOMS: atom_id res chain seq x y z
N MET A 1 -21.46 3.45 -16.03
CA MET A 1 -20.23 3.85 -15.31
C MET A 1 -20.45 4.24 -13.82
N PRO A 2 -21.26 5.24 -13.43
CA PRO A 2 -21.27 5.75 -12.03
C PRO A 2 -21.90 4.79 -11.01
N ALA A 3 -22.94 4.05 -11.43
CA ALA A 3 -23.63 3.12 -10.56
C ALA A 3 -22.74 1.92 -10.14
N SER A 4 -21.85 1.47 -11.03
CA SER A 4 -20.88 0.41 -10.73
C SER A 4 -19.88 0.84 -9.65
N LEU A 5 -19.38 2.08 -9.73
CA LEU A 5 -18.50 2.67 -8.72
C LEU A 5 -19.22 2.84 -7.38
N ALA A 6 -20.49 3.25 -7.40
CA ALA A 6 -21.33 3.34 -6.20
C ALA A 6 -21.52 1.98 -5.52
N ILE A 7 -21.70 0.88 -6.28
CA ILE A 7 -21.78 -0.47 -5.72
C ILE A 7 -20.49 -0.82 -4.99
N THR A 8 -19.33 -0.63 -5.61
CA THR A 8 -18.02 -0.89 -4.97
C THR A 8 -17.82 -0.03 -3.73
N ALA A 9 -18.20 1.25 -3.77
CA ALA A 9 -18.14 2.14 -2.62
C ALA A 9 -19.03 1.67 -1.48
N LEU A 10 -20.28 1.28 -1.76
CA LEU A 10 -21.22 0.75 -0.76
C LEU A 10 -20.73 -0.53 -0.12
N VAL A 11 -20.13 -1.46 -0.89
CA VAL A 11 -19.50 -2.67 -0.33
C VAL A 11 -18.40 -2.28 0.66
N ARG A 12 -17.50 -1.40 0.25
CA ARG A 12 -16.40 -0.94 1.13
C ARG A 12 -16.92 -0.20 2.36
N SER A 13 -17.94 0.64 2.22
CA SER A 13 -18.59 1.33 3.32
C SER A 13 -19.24 0.35 4.30
N ALA A 14 -19.86 -0.72 3.82
CA ALA A 14 -20.45 -1.75 4.67
C ALA A 14 -19.39 -2.41 5.56
N GLU A 15 -18.21 -2.70 5.01
CA GLU A 15 -17.08 -3.30 5.73
C GLU A 15 -16.46 -2.34 6.74
N VAL A 16 -16.09 -1.12 6.30
CA VAL A 16 -15.38 -0.14 7.13
C VAL A 16 -16.26 0.39 8.25
N LEU A 17 -17.53 0.72 7.94
CA LEU A 17 -18.47 1.31 8.90
C LEU A 17 -19.26 0.25 9.66
N ARG A 18 -19.11 -1.03 9.31
CA ARG A 18 -19.86 -2.18 9.88
C ARG A 18 -21.37 -1.98 9.81
N GLN A 19 -21.86 -1.44 8.68
CA GLN A 19 -23.28 -1.20 8.44
C GLN A 19 -23.81 -2.13 7.34
N PRO A 20 -24.52 -3.21 7.68
CA PRO A 20 -24.96 -4.22 6.70
C PRO A 20 -25.96 -3.66 5.67
N ALA A 21 -26.69 -2.60 6.02
CA ALA A 21 -27.63 -1.94 5.11
C ALA A 21 -26.97 -1.42 3.82
N TYR A 22 -25.68 -1.04 3.86
CA TYR A 22 -24.94 -0.64 2.65
C TYR A 22 -24.68 -1.83 1.73
N LEU A 23 -24.36 -3.01 2.28
CA LEU A 23 -24.18 -4.22 1.51
C LEU A 23 -25.50 -4.65 0.85
N ASP A 24 -26.62 -4.56 1.56
CA ASP A 24 -27.94 -4.84 1.00
C ASP A 24 -28.30 -3.88 -0.13
N LEU A 25 -27.97 -2.59 0.01
CA LEU A 25 -28.17 -1.60 -1.05
C LEU A 25 -27.27 -1.87 -2.26
N ALA A 26 -26.02 -2.28 -2.04
CA ALA A 26 -25.10 -2.67 -3.10
C ALA A 26 -25.64 -3.86 -3.90
N LYS A 27 -26.11 -4.92 -3.21
CA LYS A 27 -26.73 -6.10 -3.83
C LYS A 27 -27.95 -5.73 -4.66
N ARG A 28 -28.88 -4.93 -4.11
CA ARG A 28 -30.09 -4.51 -4.84
C ARG A 28 -29.76 -3.69 -6.08
N THR A 29 -28.80 -2.77 -5.98
CA THR A 29 -28.35 -1.95 -7.11
C THR A 29 -27.73 -2.84 -8.19
N ALA A 30 -26.87 -3.78 -7.80
CA ALA A 30 -26.23 -4.74 -8.70
C ALA A 30 -27.23 -5.65 -9.43
N GLU A 31 -28.21 -6.22 -8.73
CA GLU A 31 -29.29 -7.00 -9.36
C GLU A 31 -30.11 -6.16 -10.32
N ARG A 32 -30.41 -4.90 -9.96
CA ARG A 32 -31.18 -4.00 -10.82
C ARG A 32 -30.43 -3.69 -12.12
N LEU A 33 -29.15 -3.35 -12.04
CA LEU A 33 -28.32 -3.12 -13.22
C LEU A 33 -28.21 -4.39 -14.08
N TRP A 34 -27.98 -5.54 -13.46
CA TRP A 34 -27.90 -6.81 -14.18
C TRP A 34 -29.20 -7.16 -14.90
N LYS A 35 -30.35 -6.88 -14.28
CA LYS A 35 -31.67 -7.13 -14.87
C LYS A 35 -32.00 -6.15 -15.99
N ASP A 36 -31.76 -4.87 -15.77
CA ASP A 36 -32.28 -3.81 -16.66
C ASP A 36 -31.31 -3.48 -17.79
N ALA A 37 -29.99 -3.48 -17.52
CA ALA A 37 -28.99 -3.00 -18.47
C ALA A 37 -28.29 -4.13 -19.24
N TYR A 38 -28.27 -5.37 -18.72
CA TYR A 38 -27.56 -6.48 -19.35
C TYR A 38 -28.50 -7.45 -20.06
N ASN A 39 -28.24 -7.69 -21.35
CA ASN A 39 -28.93 -8.70 -22.15
C ASN A 39 -28.09 -9.99 -22.19
N PRO A 40 -28.54 -11.08 -21.51
CA PRO A 40 -27.78 -12.31 -21.41
C PRO A 40 -27.78 -13.16 -22.70
N ARG A 41 -28.67 -12.88 -23.67
CA ARG A 41 -28.73 -13.66 -24.92
C ARG A 41 -27.62 -13.30 -25.88
N ILE A 42 -27.33 -12.00 -25.99
CA ILE A 42 -26.33 -11.44 -26.91
C ILE A 42 -25.08 -10.93 -26.18
N GLY A 43 -25.06 -11.04 -24.85
CA GLY A 43 -23.96 -10.55 -24.01
C GLY A 43 -23.72 -9.06 -24.24
N GLU A 44 -24.76 -8.25 -24.11
CA GLU A 44 -24.67 -6.80 -24.33
C GLU A 44 -25.08 -6.05 -23.08
N LEU A 45 -24.24 -5.13 -22.63
CA LEU A 45 -24.51 -4.17 -21.58
C LEU A 45 -24.88 -2.83 -22.22
N ARG A 46 -25.91 -2.18 -21.70
CA ARG A 46 -26.29 -0.81 -22.04
C ARG A 46 -25.64 0.18 -21.09
N HIS A 47 -25.19 1.30 -21.62
CA HIS A 47 -24.49 2.33 -20.85
C HIS A 47 -25.40 2.95 -19.78
N GLU A 48 -26.66 3.18 -20.14
CA GLU A 48 -27.62 3.87 -19.28
C GLU A 48 -29.01 3.22 -19.31
N VAL A 49 -29.72 3.37 -18.19
CA VAL A 49 -31.13 3.02 -18.04
C VAL A 49 -31.86 4.29 -17.61
N PHE A 50 -32.59 4.88 -18.54
CA PHE A 50 -33.35 6.12 -18.30
C PHE A 50 -34.84 5.87 -18.48
N CYS A 51 -35.65 6.30 -17.51
CA CYS A 51 -37.11 6.07 -17.50
C CYS A 51 -37.51 4.60 -17.78
N GLY A 52 -36.77 3.66 -17.19
CA GLY A 52 -37.00 2.22 -17.35
C GLY A 52 -36.58 1.63 -18.69
N ARG A 53 -35.88 2.41 -19.54
CA ARG A 53 -35.39 1.96 -20.84
C ARG A 53 -33.88 1.94 -20.86
N ALA A 54 -33.33 0.78 -21.20
CA ALA A 54 -31.91 0.62 -21.41
C ALA A 54 -31.54 1.10 -22.82
N GLN A 55 -30.60 2.03 -22.90
CA GLN A 55 -30.23 2.70 -24.14
C GLN A 55 -28.72 2.92 -24.19
N VAL A 56 -28.22 3.20 -25.40
CA VAL A 56 -26.78 3.37 -25.73
C VAL A 56 -25.97 2.08 -25.51
N HIS A 57 -25.08 1.76 -26.45
CA HIS A 57 -24.19 0.62 -26.29
C HIS A 57 -23.21 0.89 -25.15
N GLY A 58 -22.99 -0.09 -24.27
CA GLY A 58 -22.01 0.03 -23.19
C GLY A 58 -20.59 0.15 -23.72
N TYR A 59 -19.81 1.00 -23.07
CA TYR A 59 -18.40 1.23 -23.34
C TYR A 59 -17.52 0.25 -22.55
N LEU A 60 -16.23 0.20 -22.87
CA LEU A 60 -15.26 -0.69 -22.22
C LEU A 60 -15.33 -0.64 -20.68
N ASP A 61 -15.33 0.57 -20.13
CA ASP A 61 -15.40 0.88 -18.71
C ASP A 61 -16.71 0.42 -18.05
N ASP A 62 -17.84 0.42 -18.78
CA ASP A 62 -19.11 -0.07 -18.23
C ASP A 62 -19.01 -1.57 -17.88
N TYR A 63 -18.44 -2.36 -18.77
CA TYR A 63 -18.24 -3.80 -18.53
C TYR A 63 -17.18 -4.02 -17.44
N ALA A 64 -16.05 -3.30 -17.52
CA ALA A 64 -14.94 -3.48 -16.61
C ALA A 64 -15.33 -3.12 -15.16
N LEU A 65 -15.88 -1.92 -14.95
CA LEU A 65 -16.26 -1.43 -13.62
C LEU A 65 -17.42 -2.22 -13.02
N LEU A 66 -18.39 -2.67 -13.84
CA LEU A 66 -19.45 -3.54 -13.34
C LEU A 66 -18.90 -4.92 -12.94
N GLY A 67 -17.95 -5.47 -13.71
CA GLY A 67 -17.23 -6.69 -13.34
C GLY A 67 -16.51 -6.55 -12.00
N ILE A 68 -15.77 -5.45 -11.79
CA ILE A 68 -15.11 -5.12 -10.53
C ILE A 68 -16.12 -5.05 -9.38
N ALA A 69 -17.25 -4.39 -9.59
CA ALA A 69 -18.31 -4.26 -8.58
C ALA A 69 -18.88 -5.63 -8.17
N PHE A 70 -19.09 -6.52 -9.13
CA PHE A 70 -19.50 -7.89 -8.83
C PHE A 70 -18.42 -8.69 -8.09
N LEU A 71 -17.14 -8.55 -8.44
CA LEU A 71 -16.08 -9.18 -7.64
C LEU A 71 -16.06 -8.65 -6.21
N SER A 72 -16.28 -7.35 -6.00
CA SER A 72 -16.37 -6.77 -4.66
C SER A 72 -17.54 -7.36 -3.87
N LEU A 73 -18.69 -7.56 -4.50
CA LEU A 73 -19.81 -8.29 -3.90
C LEU A 73 -19.45 -9.75 -3.61
N ALA A 74 -18.75 -10.44 -4.52
CA ALA A 74 -18.33 -11.81 -4.30
C ALA A 74 -17.36 -11.97 -3.11
N ASP A 75 -16.51 -10.98 -2.89
CA ASP A 75 -15.56 -10.96 -1.78
C ASP A 75 -16.30 -10.77 -0.44
N ALA A 76 -17.21 -9.79 -0.39
CA ALA A 76 -18.00 -9.48 0.81
C ALA A 76 -19.04 -10.54 1.18
N THR A 77 -19.60 -11.25 0.18
CA THR A 77 -20.76 -12.15 0.38
C THR A 77 -20.40 -13.63 0.26
N ARG A 78 -19.26 -13.94 -0.36
CA ARG A 78 -18.83 -15.29 -0.75
C ARG A 78 -19.76 -16.02 -1.75
N GLU A 79 -20.79 -15.36 -2.27
CA GLU A 79 -21.70 -15.93 -3.26
C GLU A 79 -20.99 -16.08 -4.62
N THR A 80 -21.05 -17.27 -5.22
CA THR A 80 -20.36 -17.58 -6.50
C THR A 80 -21.00 -16.87 -7.69
N LEU A 81 -22.31 -16.59 -7.62
CA LEU A 81 -23.08 -15.87 -8.62
C LEU A 81 -22.36 -14.61 -9.13
N TRP A 82 -21.82 -13.81 -8.21
CA TRP A 82 -21.17 -12.56 -8.56
C TRP A 82 -19.84 -12.78 -9.30
N ARG A 83 -19.07 -13.80 -8.92
CA ARG A 83 -17.84 -14.17 -9.66
C ARG A 83 -18.17 -14.66 -11.07
N ASP A 84 -19.22 -15.46 -11.21
CA ASP A 84 -19.66 -15.98 -12.50
C ASP A 84 -20.12 -14.85 -13.42
N ARG A 85 -20.88 -13.88 -12.90
CA ARG A 85 -21.28 -12.68 -13.64
C ARG A 85 -20.08 -11.81 -14.04
N ALA A 86 -19.12 -11.62 -13.14
CA ALA A 86 -17.90 -10.87 -13.44
C ALA A 86 -17.06 -11.54 -14.55
N ALA A 87 -16.86 -12.86 -14.45
CA ALA A 87 -16.17 -13.64 -15.47
C ALA A 87 -16.89 -13.58 -16.83
N ARG A 88 -18.23 -13.58 -16.81
CA ARG A 88 -19.05 -13.42 -18.01
C ARG A 88 -18.87 -12.04 -18.66
N LEU A 89 -18.84 -10.98 -17.87
CA LEU A 89 -18.57 -9.63 -18.38
C LEU A 89 -17.16 -9.53 -18.95
N ALA A 90 -16.15 -10.10 -18.28
CA ALA A 90 -14.78 -10.12 -18.78
C ALA A 90 -14.66 -10.86 -20.13
N ALA A 91 -15.31 -12.01 -20.29
CA ALA A 91 -15.29 -12.76 -21.56
C ALA A 91 -15.90 -11.93 -22.71
N VAL A 92 -17.05 -11.29 -22.46
CA VAL A 92 -17.70 -10.42 -23.44
C VAL A 92 -16.85 -9.19 -23.75
N LEU A 93 -16.27 -8.55 -22.73
CA LEU A 93 -15.40 -7.39 -22.86
C LEU A 93 -14.22 -7.72 -23.77
N LEU A 94 -13.52 -8.83 -23.53
CA LEU A 94 -12.39 -9.25 -24.34
C LEU A 94 -12.81 -9.53 -25.79
N GLY A 95 -13.96 -10.17 -26.03
CA GLY A 95 -14.46 -10.38 -27.38
C GLY A 95 -14.76 -9.07 -28.13
N ARG A 96 -15.34 -8.08 -27.43
CA ARG A 96 -15.80 -6.83 -28.03
C ARG A 96 -14.69 -5.79 -28.23
N PHE A 97 -13.79 -5.64 -27.25
CA PHE A 97 -12.92 -4.46 -27.17
C PHE A 97 -11.42 -4.77 -27.32
N PHE A 98 -10.97 -6.00 -27.06
CA PHE A 98 -9.54 -6.33 -27.12
C PHE A 98 -9.08 -6.61 -28.54
N ARG A 99 -8.05 -5.88 -29.00
CA ARG A 99 -7.44 -6.05 -30.33
C ARG A 99 -5.93 -5.88 -30.21
N GLU A 100 -5.17 -6.88 -30.67
CA GLU A 100 -3.72 -6.78 -30.85
C GLU A 100 -2.92 -6.28 -29.62
N GLY A 101 -3.38 -6.59 -28.39
CA GLY A 101 -2.70 -6.13 -27.16
C GLY A 101 -3.18 -4.78 -26.62
N THR A 102 -4.19 -4.17 -27.25
CA THR A 102 -4.82 -2.91 -26.82
C THR A 102 -6.32 -3.07 -26.64
N LEU A 103 -6.95 -2.09 -26.01
CA LEU A 103 -8.40 -2.06 -25.77
C LEU A 103 -9.01 -0.83 -26.43
N ALA A 104 -10.02 -1.05 -27.27
CA ALA A 104 -10.89 0.02 -27.74
C ALA A 104 -11.90 0.42 -26.66
N THR A 105 -12.25 1.69 -26.56
CA THR A 105 -13.23 2.18 -25.56
C THR A 105 -14.67 1.95 -25.99
N THR A 106 -14.91 1.77 -27.30
CA THR A 106 -16.23 1.56 -27.91
C THR A 106 -16.20 0.42 -28.92
N ILE A 107 -17.38 -0.06 -29.32
CA ILE A 107 -17.53 -1.03 -30.40
C ILE A 107 -17.40 -0.35 -31.77
N PRO A 108 -16.99 -1.09 -32.83
CA PRO A 108 -16.99 -0.56 -34.19
C PRO A 108 -18.37 -0.04 -34.59
N ALA A 109 -18.39 1.17 -35.13
CA ALA A 109 -19.55 1.79 -35.76
C ALA A 109 -19.17 2.20 -37.19
N ALA A 110 -20.15 2.34 -38.07
CA ALA A 110 -19.91 2.59 -39.50
C ALA A 110 -19.15 3.90 -39.77
N ASP A 111 -19.21 4.84 -38.84
CA ASP A 111 -18.57 6.14 -38.84
C ASP A 111 -17.20 6.18 -38.14
N LEU A 112 -16.75 5.07 -37.54
CA LEU A 112 -15.45 4.99 -36.85
C LEU A 112 -14.40 4.29 -37.72
N VAL A 113 -13.52 5.08 -38.32
CA VAL A 113 -12.36 4.57 -39.09
C VAL A 113 -11.27 4.03 -38.17
N ILE A 114 -11.06 4.67 -37.02
CA ILE A 114 -10.10 4.26 -35.98
C ILE A 114 -10.88 4.13 -34.68
N LEU A 115 -10.73 2.99 -34.00
CA LEU A 115 -11.33 2.80 -32.70
C LEU A 115 -10.57 3.61 -31.64
N PRO A 116 -11.24 4.47 -30.86
CA PRO A 116 -10.60 5.22 -29.80
C PRO A 116 -10.08 4.28 -28.70
N GLN A 117 -8.96 4.67 -28.10
CA GLN A 117 -8.30 4.01 -26.97
C GLN A 117 -8.20 5.01 -25.81
N ASP A 118 -8.05 4.51 -24.59
CA ASP A 118 -7.77 5.35 -23.44
C ASP A 118 -6.32 5.86 -23.48
N ASP A 119 -6.10 7.13 -23.13
CA ASP A 119 -4.78 7.72 -22.89
C ASP A 119 -4.40 7.75 -21.39
N GLY A 120 -5.34 7.38 -20.52
CA GLY A 120 -5.13 7.07 -19.12
C GLY A 120 -6.35 7.34 -18.24
N ASP A 121 -6.13 7.26 -16.94
CA ASP A 121 -7.12 7.56 -15.92
C ASP A 121 -7.43 9.06 -15.85
N ASN A 122 -8.67 9.37 -15.48
CA ASN A 122 -9.12 10.74 -15.22
C ASN A 122 -9.71 10.85 -13.80
N THR A 123 -10.81 11.57 -13.62
CA THR A 123 -11.57 11.56 -12.36
C THR A 123 -11.96 10.13 -11.92
N MET A 124 -12.07 9.20 -12.87
CA MET A 124 -12.30 7.78 -12.64
C MET A 124 -11.23 6.92 -13.34
N PRO A 125 -11.08 5.64 -12.95
CA PRO A 125 -10.27 4.69 -13.71
C PRO A 125 -10.73 4.61 -15.16
N SER A 126 -9.77 4.59 -16.09
CA SER A 126 -10.05 4.35 -17.50
C SER A 126 -10.60 2.95 -17.74
N GLY A 127 -11.21 2.71 -18.90
CA GLY A 127 -11.69 1.38 -19.26
C GLY A 127 -10.53 0.37 -19.31
N THR A 128 -9.37 0.81 -19.77
CA THR A 128 -8.13 0.02 -19.79
C THR A 128 -7.65 -0.32 -18.38
N SER A 129 -7.53 0.67 -17.49
CA SER A 129 -7.13 0.42 -16.10
C SER A 129 -8.12 -0.46 -15.35
N ALA A 130 -9.42 -0.23 -15.53
CA ALA A 130 -10.46 -1.06 -14.93
C ALA A 130 -10.42 -2.49 -15.48
N THR A 131 -10.08 -2.68 -16.76
CA THR A 131 -9.90 -4.02 -17.33
C THR A 131 -8.69 -4.72 -16.72
N VAL A 132 -7.57 -4.01 -16.56
CA VAL A 132 -6.38 -4.52 -15.87
C VAL A 132 -6.74 -5.02 -14.47
N GLU A 133 -7.47 -4.21 -13.67
CA GLU A 133 -7.92 -4.63 -12.34
C GLU A 133 -8.86 -5.84 -12.40
N LEU A 134 -9.87 -5.83 -13.27
CA LEU A 134 -10.84 -6.91 -13.41
C LEU A 134 -10.14 -8.24 -13.71
N LEU A 135 -9.26 -8.26 -14.72
CA LEU A 135 -8.55 -9.47 -15.13
C LEU A 135 -7.57 -9.94 -14.06
N ALA A 136 -6.85 -9.02 -13.40
CA ALA A 136 -5.93 -9.37 -12.32
C ALA A 136 -6.65 -10.00 -11.11
N ARG A 137 -7.82 -9.46 -10.74
CA ARG A 137 -8.67 -10.04 -9.70
C ARG A 137 -9.22 -11.42 -10.10
N LEU A 138 -9.68 -11.58 -11.34
CA LEU A 138 -10.15 -12.88 -11.85
C LEU A 138 -9.03 -13.92 -11.90
N GLN A 139 -7.82 -13.53 -12.31
CA GLN A 139 -6.64 -14.38 -12.30
C GLN A 139 -6.33 -14.87 -10.88
N ALA A 140 -6.30 -13.95 -9.92
CA ALA A 140 -6.04 -14.26 -8.51
C ALA A 140 -7.12 -15.17 -7.91
N ALA A 141 -8.39 -15.00 -8.30
CA ALA A 141 -9.50 -15.77 -7.75
C ALA A 141 -9.67 -17.16 -8.38
N THR A 142 -9.34 -17.34 -9.66
CA THR A 142 -9.65 -18.57 -10.42
C THR A 142 -8.45 -19.41 -10.79
N GLY A 143 -7.23 -18.85 -10.78
CA GLY A 143 -6.00 -19.55 -11.17
C GLY A 143 -5.98 -20.05 -12.62
N LYS A 144 -6.96 -19.68 -13.45
CA LYS A 144 -7.03 -20.11 -14.85
C LYS A 144 -5.92 -19.44 -15.66
N PRO A 145 -5.23 -20.15 -16.56
CA PRO A 145 -4.06 -19.63 -17.27
C PRO A 145 -4.37 -18.50 -18.27
N ASP A 146 -5.62 -18.35 -18.71
CA ASP A 146 -5.97 -17.48 -19.85
C ASP A 146 -5.97 -15.98 -19.52
N TYR A 147 -6.28 -15.58 -18.27
CA TYR A 147 -6.36 -14.15 -17.92
C TYR A 147 -4.97 -13.51 -17.77
N GLY A 148 -3.99 -14.25 -17.24
CA GLY A 148 -2.63 -13.76 -17.05
C GLY A 148 -1.94 -13.42 -18.37
N GLU A 149 -2.13 -14.24 -19.40
CA GLU A 149 -1.58 -13.99 -20.74
C GLU A 149 -2.17 -12.72 -21.36
N VAL A 150 -3.50 -12.60 -21.34
CA VAL A 150 -4.21 -11.44 -21.89
C VAL A 150 -3.85 -10.17 -21.12
N LEU A 151 -3.80 -10.25 -19.79
CA LEU A 151 -3.37 -9.16 -18.92
C LEU A 151 -1.95 -8.69 -19.29
N ARG A 152 -1.01 -9.61 -19.49
CA ARG A 152 0.37 -9.27 -19.88
C ARG A 152 0.38 -8.52 -21.21
N ARG A 153 -0.40 -8.96 -22.20
CA ARG A 153 -0.51 -8.29 -23.50
C ARG A 153 -1.06 -6.87 -23.39
N ILE A 154 -2.13 -6.67 -22.61
CA ILE A 154 -2.71 -5.34 -22.36
C ILE A 154 -1.69 -4.43 -21.70
N VAL A 155 -1.04 -4.90 -20.63
CA VAL A 155 -0.02 -4.13 -19.90
C VAL A 155 1.17 -3.80 -20.78
N SER A 156 1.63 -4.75 -21.62
CA SER A 156 2.70 -4.49 -22.59
C SER A 156 2.32 -3.42 -23.62
N GLY A 157 1.05 -3.37 -24.04
CA GLY A 157 0.54 -2.35 -24.97
C GLY A 157 0.62 -0.93 -24.41
N VAL A 158 0.45 -0.76 -23.09
CA VAL A 158 0.54 0.53 -22.41
C VAL A 158 1.85 0.73 -21.64
N ALA A 159 2.82 -0.17 -21.76
CA ALA A 159 4.00 -0.17 -20.89
C ALA A 159 4.89 1.07 -21.06
N SER A 160 5.01 1.59 -22.30
CA SER A 160 5.78 2.82 -22.56
C SER A 160 5.11 4.04 -21.93
N THR A 161 3.80 4.22 -22.14
CA THR A 161 3.05 5.35 -21.59
C THR A 161 2.96 5.31 -20.06
N VAL A 162 2.81 4.12 -19.48
CA VAL A 162 2.88 3.93 -18.02
C VAL A 162 4.26 4.29 -17.48
N ARG A 163 5.35 3.95 -18.19
CA ARG A 163 6.71 4.30 -17.78
C ARG A 163 6.97 5.80 -17.83
N ASP A 164 6.52 6.45 -18.90
CA ASP A 164 6.82 7.86 -19.15
C ASP A 164 5.89 8.79 -18.35
N HIS A 165 4.65 8.35 -18.10
CA HIS A 165 3.61 9.12 -17.41
C HIS A 165 2.83 8.28 -16.37
N PRO A 166 3.50 7.75 -15.31
CA PRO A 166 2.88 6.83 -14.36
C PRO A 166 1.69 7.43 -13.59
N GLN A 167 1.68 8.75 -13.37
CA GLN A 167 0.60 9.47 -12.68
C GLN A 167 -0.74 9.41 -13.44
N VAL A 168 -0.68 9.26 -14.77
CA VAL A 168 -1.86 9.16 -15.64
C VAL A 168 -2.43 7.73 -15.62
N TRP A 169 -1.70 6.76 -15.09
CA TRP A 169 -2.09 5.34 -15.03
C TRP A 169 -2.16 4.80 -13.60
N ALA A 170 -2.52 5.65 -12.64
CA ALA A 170 -2.48 5.34 -11.22
C ALA A 170 -3.28 4.07 -10.84
N SER A 171 -4.46 3.88 -11.42
CA SER A 171 -5.33 2.72 -11.14
C SER A 171 -4.72 1.43 -11.68
N THR A 172 -4.11 1.47 -12.87
CA THR A 172 -3.32 0.35 -13.42
C THR A 172 -2.18 -0.03 -12.49
N LEU A 173 -1.41 0.94 -12.01
CA LEU A 173 -0.30 0.70 -11.08
C LEU A 173 -0.78 0.11 -9.75
N VAL A 174 -1.88 0.62 -9.19
CA VAL A 174 -2.50 0.09 -7.97
C VAL A 174 -2.95 -1.36 -8.17
N ALA A 175 -3.60 -1.67 -9.29
CA ALA A 175 -4.05 -3.02 -9.60
C ALA A 175 -2.88 -4.01 -9.72
N LEU A 176 -1.83 -3.64 -10.46
CA LEU A 176 -0.63 -4.48 -10.65
C LEU A 176 0.17 -4.67 -9.35
N ASN A 177 0.24 -3.65 -8.51
CA ASN A 177 0.87 -3.76 -7.19
C ASN A 177 0.08 -4.67 -6.25
N ARG A 178 -1.26 -4.61 -6.29
CA ARG A 178 -2.14 -5.46 -5.47
C ARG A 178 -2.15 -6.92 -5.94
N TYR A 179 -2.09 -7.14 -7.24
CA TYR A 179 -2.21 -8.46 -7.88
C TYR A 179 -1.03 -8.69 -8.85
N PRO A 180 0.19 -8.91 -8.33
CA PRO A 180 1.35 -9.13 -9.19
C PRO A 180 1.17 -10.41 -10.01
N ALA A 181 1.50 -10.37 -11.31
CA ALA A 181 1.54 -11.56 -12.16
C ALA A 181 2.47 -12.62 -11.54
N LEU A 182 2.23 -13.92 -11.73
CA LEU A 182 3.02 -14.98 -11.09
C LEU A 182 4.53 -14.87 -11.40
N GLU A 183 4.90 -14.48 -12.62
CA GLU A 183 6.29 -14.19 -13.02
C GLU A 183 6.83 -12.95 -12.29
N SER A 184 6.00 -11.92 -12.11
CA SER A 184 6.32 -10.74 -11.29
C SER A 184 6.36 -11.07 -9.81
N ALA A 185 5.58 -12.01 -9.29
CA ALA A 185 5.61 -12.46 -7.90
C ALA A 185 6.88 -13.28 -7.63
N GLN A 186 7.31 -14.12 -8.58
CA GLN A 186 8.60 -14.80 -8.55
C GLN A 186 9.78 -13.83 -8.74
N ALA A 187 9.64 -12.81 -9.60
CA ALA A 187 10.62 -11.74 -9.74
C ALA A 187 10.69 -10.88 -8.46
N LEU A 188 9.56 -10.53 -7.85
CA LEU A 188 9.43 -9.86 -6.56
C LEU A 188 10.02 -10.71 -5.42
N GLN A 189 9.85 -12.02 -5.45
CA GLN A 189 10.50 -12.94 -4.51
C GLN A 189 12.01 -13.09 -4.78
N ARG A 190 12.44 -13.02 -6.04
CA ARG A 190 13.86 -13.01 -6.43
C ARG A 190 14.55 -11.69 -6.10
N THR A 191 13.84 -10.57 -6.16
CA THR A 191 14.33 -9.25 -5.70
C THR A 191 14.18 -9.09 -4.19
N ALA A 192 13.29 -9.84 -3.53
CA ALA A 192 13.17 -9.93 -2.07
C ALA A 192 14.20 -10.88 -1.44
N ARG A 193 14.99 -11.63 -2.22
CA ARG A 193 16.29 -12.11 -1.71
C ARG A 193 17.15 -10.88 -1.49
N PRO A 194 17.79 -10.72 -0.32
CA PRO A 194 18.61 -9.54 -0.05
C PRO A 194 19.80 -9.53 -1.00
N SER A 195 19.63 -8.85 -2.14
CA SER A 195 20.72 -8.40 -2.98
C SER A 195 21.32 -7.21 -2.28
N ALA A 196 22.53 -7.39 -1.75
CA ALA A 196 23.36 -6.33 -1.23
C ALA A 196 23.79 -5.40 -2.36
N SER A 197 22.88 -4.57 -2.88
CA SER A 197 23.18 -3.39 -3.69
C SER A 197 21.90 -2.67 -4.13
N GLY A 198 21.55 -1.62 -3.40
CA GLY A 198 20.93 -0.38 -3.87
C GLY A 198 19.73 -0.44 -4.82
N GLN A 199 18.52 -0.52 -4.26
CA GLN A 199 17.32 0.15 -4.78
C GLN A 199 16.50 0.69 -3.59
N PRO A 200 15.73 1.78 -3.77
CA PRO A 200 15.30 2.64 -2.67
C PRO A 200 14.32 1.91 -1.78
N SER A 201 14.74 1.64 -0.53
CA SER A 201 13.81 1.29 0.53
C SER A 201 12.86 2.47 0.73
N VAL A 202 11.64 2.19 1.20
CA VAL A 202 10.83 3.24 1.81
C VAL A 202 11.72 3.83 2.90
N LEU A 203 12.20 5.07 2.71
CA LEU A 203 13.14 5.71 3.64
C LEU A 203 12.58 5.57 5.05
N ASN A 204 13.25 4.77 5.87
CA ASN A 204 12.81 4.44 7.21
C ASN A 204 13.90 4.87 8.19
N THR A 205 13.49 5.42 9.33
CA THR A 205 14.40 5.73 10.44
C THR A 205 15.29 4.53 10.81
N ALA A 206 14.76 3.30 10.76
CA ALA A 206 15.52 2.10 11.09
C ALA A 206 16.69 1.80 10.14
N ASP A 207 16.69 2.34 8.92
CA ASP A 207 17.80 2.16 7.97
C ASP A 207 18.98 3.10 8.31
N HIS A 208 18.72 4.19 9.03
CA HIS A 208 19.68 5.27 9.30
C HIS A 208 20.13 5.37 10.76
N VAL A 209 19.54 4.59 11.66
CA VAL A 209 19.89 4.59 13.08
C VAL A 209 20.10 3.14 13.53
N ARG A 210 21.31 2.85 13.99
CA ARG A 210 21.68 1.55 14.56
C ARG A 210 21.86 1.70 16.05
N ALA A 211 21.47 0.70 16.82
CA ALA A 211 21.55 0.73 18.27
C ALA A 211 22.22 -0.55 18.79
N ARG A 212 23.08 -0.42 19.80
CA ARG A 212 23.70 -1.53 20.52
C ARG A 212 23.67 -1.25 22.01
N GLY A 213 23.47 -2.28 22.82
CA GLY A 213 23.38 -2.16 24.27
C GLY A 213 24.43 -3.02 24.95
N GLU A 214 25.02 -2.49 26.01
CA GLU A 214 25.92 -3.21 26.91
C GLU A 214 25.51 -2.92 28.35
N ALA A 215 25.63 -3.90 29.23
CA ALA A 215 25.35 -3.75 30.65
C ALA A 215 26.49 -4.28 31.51
N HIS A 216 26.76 -3.58 32.62
CA HIS A 216 27.77 -3.93 33.60
C HIS A 216 27.18 -3.87 35.00
N GLY A 217 27.47 -4.88 35.83
CA GLY A 217 27.09 -4.84 37.24
C GLY A 217 27.97 -3.87 38.02
N ALA A 218 27.36 -2.96 38.79
CA ALA A 218 28.07 -2.12 39.77
C ALA A 218 27.76 -2.58 41.21
N LEU A 219 28.31 -1.91 42.22
CA LEU A 219 28.21 -2.35 43.62
C LEU A 219 26.79 -2.17 44.20
N ASP A 220 26.10 -1.11 43.80
CA ASP A 220 24.81 -0.66 44.36
C ASP A 220 23.68 -0.60 43.31
N HIS A 221 24.02 -0.65 42.03
CA HIS A 221 23.10 -0.69 40.90
C HIS A 221 23.72 -1.46 39.72
N ASP A 222 22.98 -1.65 38.63
CA ASP A 222 23.53 -2.12 37.37
C ASP A 222 23.45 -1.01 36.32
N ASP A 223 24.55 -0.82 35.58
CA ASP A 223 24.67 0.19 34.53
C ASP A 223 24.31 -0.41 33.17
N ILE A 224 23.41 0.25 32.45
CA ILE A 224 23.06 -0.09 31.07
C ILE A 224 23.44 1.09 30.17
N THR A 225 24.24 0.81 29.14
CA THR A 225 24.66 1.77 28.15
C THR A 225 24.12 1.38 26.79
N VAL A 226 23.33 2.25 26.17
CA VAL A 226 22.83 2.07 24.80
C VAL A 226 23.48 3.11 23.89
N THR A 227 24.23 2.62 22.91
CA THR A 227 24.91 3.44 21.91
C THR A 227 24.11 3.43 20.62
N LEU A 228 23.66 4.61 20.18
CA LEU A 228 23.08 4.84 18.87
C LEU A 228 24.18 5.31 17.91
N VAL A 229 24.13 4.83 16.67
CA VAL A 229 24.92 5.33 15.55
C VAL A 229 23.95 5.83 14.51
N VAL A 230 23.89 7.15 14.35
CA VAL A 230 23.12 7.86 13.34
C VAL A 230 24.00 8.04 12.11
N ASP A 231 23.47 7.69 10.94
CA ASP A 231 24.16 7.88 9.66
C ASP A 231 24.52 9.35 9.41
N LYS A 232 25.56 9.55 8.60
CA LYS A 232 25.93 10.88 8.13
C LYS A 232 24.73 11.54 7.41
N ASP A 233 24.60 12.85 7.59
CA ASP A 233 23.54 13.70 7.01
C ASP A 233 22.13 13.47 7.62
N TYR A 234 22.03 12.64 8.67
CA TYR A 234 20.83 12.46 9.47
C TYR A 234 21.06 12.87 10.93
N HIS A 235 19.97 13.25 11.59
CA HIS A 235 19.92 13.51 13.01
C HIS A 235 18.64 12.91 13.63
N VAL A 236 18.64 12.71 14.95
CA VAL A 236 17.44 12.32 15.71
C VAL A 236 17.12 13.38 16.77
N ASN A 237 15.84 13.57 17.08
CA ASN A 237 15.45 14.57 18.08
C ASN A 237 15.98 14.20 19.48
N ALA A 238 16.50 15.20 20.20
CA ALA A 238 17.00 15.01 21.54
C ALA A 238 15.89 14.69 22.57
N ASN A 239 16.29 14.34 23.79
CA ASN A 239 15.37 14.20 24.91
C ASN A 239 15.84 15.07 26.09
N PRO A 240 15.04 16.09 26.49
CA PRO A 240 13.76 16.49 25.91
C PRO A 240 13.91 17.07 24.49
N ALA A 241 12.87 16.90 23.67
CA ALA A 241 12.82 17.49 22.33
C ALA A 241 12.59 19.01 22.41
N SER A 242 12.90 19.72 21.32
CA SER A 242 12.77 21.18 21.24
C SER A 242 11.33 21.67 21.31
N PHE A 243 10.40 20.88 20.75
CA PHE A 243 8.97 21.16 20.69
C PHE A 243 8.17 19.90 21.05
N ASP A 244 6.94 20.09 21.53
CA ASP A 244 6.05 19.03 22.02
C ASP A 244 5.54 18.08 20.93
N TYR A 245 5.41 18.55 19.70
CA TYR A 245 5.02 17.76 18.53
C TYR A 245 6.16 16.91 17.94
N LEU A 246 7.41 17.12 18.37
CA LEU A 246 8.54 16.32 17.92
C LEU A 246 8.61 15.00 18.69
N ILE A 247 9.02 13.94 18.00
CA ILE A 247 9.18 12.61 18.60
C ILE A 247 10.57 12.54 19.27
N PRO A 248 10.67 12.56 20.61
CA PRO A 248 11.97 12.52 21.28
C PRO A 248 12.59 11.12 21.20
N THR A 249 13.92 11.06 21.17
CA THR A 249 14.66 9.81 21.40
C THR A 249 14.32 9.26 22.79
N ARG A 250 13.73 8.06 22.87
CA ARG A 250 13.33 7.47 24.15
C ARG A 250 13.81 6.03 24.28
N LEU A 251 14.58 5.75 25.32
CA LEU A 251 14.92 4.40 25.75
C LEU A 251 13.88 3.87 26.74
N SER A 252 13.51 2.61 26.56
CA SER A 252 12.72 1.79 27.50
C SER A 252 13.35 0.40 27.58
N ILE A 253 13.26 -0.26 28.72
CA ILE A 253 13.83 -1.60 28.92
C ILE A 253 12.70 -2.53 29.36
N ASP A 254 12.58 -3.68 28.68
CA ASP A 254 11.48 -4.60 28.93
C ASP A 254 11.55 -5.19 30.33
N GLY A 255 10.45 -5.10 31.08
CA GLY A 255 10.36 -5.62 32.44
C GLY A 255 10.92 -4.69 33.53
N LEU A 256 11.47 -3.52 33.17
CA LEU A 256 11.95 -2.54 34.14
C LEU A 256 11.12 -1.24 34.07
N THR A 257 10.48 -0.89 35.18
CA THR A 257 9.68 0.34 35.30
C THR A 257 10.40 1.46 36.06
N ASP A 258 11.42 1.13 36.85
CA ASP A 258 12.17 2.07 37.70
C ASP A 258 13.61 2.25 37.19
N THR A 259 13.73 2.63 35.91
CA THR A 259 15.03 2.92 35.29
C THR A 259 15.23 4.42 35.15
N ARG A 260 16.29 4.95 35.77
CA ARG A 260 16.68 6.34 35.58
C ARG A 260 17.51 6.46 34.31
N VAL A 261 16.90 6.94 33.24
CA VAL A 261 17.57 7.17 31.96
C VAL A 261 18.15 8.58 31.89
N THR A 262 19.44 8.67 31.55
CA THR A 262 20.18 9.91 31.32
C THR A 262 20.58 10.00 29.85
N TYR A 263 20.13 11.06 29.19
CA TYR A 263 20.46 11.35 27.80
C TYR A 263 21.64 12.34 27.72
N PRO A 264 22.46 12.28 26.66
CA PRO A 264 23.61 13.17 26.51
C PRO A 264 23.16 14.60 26.18
N ALA A 265 24.11 15.54 26.25
CA ALA A 265 23.89 16.91 25.83
C ALA A 265 23.52 16.95 24.33
N ALA A 266 22.49 17.72 24.00
CA ALA A 266 22.03 17.89 22.63
C ALA A 266 22.88 18.90 21.86
N ILE A 267 22.99 18.69 20.56
CA ILE A 267 23.51 19.66 19.60
C ILE A 267 22.34 20.52 19.12
N VAL A 268 22.55 21.82 18.93
CA VAL A 268 21.52 22.71 18.37
C VAL A 268 21.82 22.99 16.91
N ILE A 269 20.93 22.55 16.02
CA ILE A 269 20.98 22.85 14.58
C ILE A 269 19.89 23.86 14.22
N LYS A 270 20.04 24.60 13.12
CA LYS A 270 19.05 25.57 12.63
C LYS A 270 18.71 25.32 11.16
N PRO A 271 17.94 24.26 10.84
CA PRO A 271 17.55 24.01 9.47
C PRO A 271 16.56 25.07 9.00
N LYS A 272 16.41 25.22 7.67
CA LYS A 272 15.59 26.26 7.05
C LYS A 272 14.14 26.26 7.54
N PHE A 273 13.61 25.10 7.93
CA PHE A 273 12.23 24.93 8.40
C PHE A 273 12.05 25.16 9.92
N ALA A 274 13.13 25.33 10.69
CA ALA A 274 13.08 25.54 12.14
C ALA A 274 14.10 26.62 12.58
N PRO A 275 13.79 27.91 12.34
CA PRO A 275 14.72 29.02 12.62
C PRO A 275 15.07 29.19 14.10
N ASP A 276 14.17 28.78 15.00
CA ASP A 276 14.35 28.79 16.45
C ASP A 276 15.37 27.75 16.94
N GLY A 277 15.71 26.79 16.07
CA GLY A 277 16.70 25.75 16.31
C GLY A 277 16.12 24.47 16.91
N LEU A 278 16.77 23.35 16.59
CA LEU A 278 16.42 22.01 17.05
C LEU A 278 17.55 21.40 17.86
N LYS A 279 17.22 20.93 19.07
CA LYS A 279 18.04 20.04 19.89
C LYS A 279 17.99 18.63 19.29
N VAL A 280 19.12 18.17 18.79
CA VAL A 280 19.27 16.89 18.09
C VAL A 280 20.48 16.11 18.59
N TYR A 281 20.55 14.85 18.19
CA TYR A 281 21.75 14.02 18.28
C TYR A 281 22.20 13.58 16.89
N GLU A 282 23.52 13.58 16.68
CA GLU A 282 24.18 13.22 15.41
C GLU A 282 25.36 12.28 15.68
N GLY A 283 25.70 11.45 14.70
CA GLY A 283 26.83 10.51 14.81
C GLY A 283 26.63 9.46 15.90
N THR A 284 27.58 9.34 16.82
CA THR A 284 27.53 8.34 17.90
C THR A 284 26.99 8.95 19.19
N VAL A 285 25.92 8.38 19.73
CA VAL A 285 25.15 8.92 20.85
C VAL A 285 25.04 7.87 21.93
N THR A 286 25.42 8.20 23.17
CA THR A 286 25.41 7.26 24.29
C THR A 286 24.33 7.63 25.30
N ILE A 287 23.36 6.76 25.49
CA ILE A 287 22.28 6.87 26.47
C ILE A 287 22.61 5.94 27.63
N ARG A 288 22.55 6.45 28.87
CA ARG A 288 22.83 5.66 30.08
C ARG A 288 21.54 5.42 30.84
N ALA A 289 21.34 4.22 31.36
CA ALA A 289 20.24 3.88 32.24
C ALA A 289 20.78 3.16 33.48
N ILE A 290 20.30 3.59 34.65
CA ILE A 290 20.58 2.92 35.91
C ILE A 290 19.43 1.95 36.18
N ALA A 291 19.75 0.68 36.34
CA ALA A 291 18.81 -0.39 36.66
C ALA A 291 19.00 -0.87 38.12
N PRO A 292 17.97 -1.48 38.73
CA PRO A 292 18.10 -2.09 40.05
C PRO A 292 19.24 -3.10 40.11
N LYS A 293 19.82 -3.28 41.30
CA LYS A 293 20.86 -4.30 41.51
C LYS A 293 20.35 -5.70 41.15
N ASP A 294 21.24 -6.51 40.58
CA ASP A 294 21.01 -7.90 40.14
C ASP A 294 20.12 -8.05 38.90
N THR A 295 19.86 -6.95 38.17
CA THR A 295 19.18 -6.96 36.86
C THR A 295 19.99 -7.73 35.81
N VAL A 296 21.32 -7.64 35.86
CA VAL A 296 22.23 -8.31 34.90
C VAL A 296 22.66 -9.71 35.36
N VAL A 297 22.13 -10.20 36.50
CA VAL A 297 22.51 -11.49 37.08
C VAL A 297 21.70 -12.63 36.43
N GLY A 298 22.39 -13.67 35.98
CA GLY A 298 21.77 -14.88 35.40
C GLY A 298 21.84 -15.03 33.88
N GLY A 299 22.59 -14.14 33.20
CA GLY A 299 23.00 -14.33 31.79
C GLY A 299 21.86 -14.33 30.77
N LYS A 300 20.64 -13.90 31.14
CA LYS A 300 19.54 -13.72 30.20
C LYS A 300 19.74 -12.40 29.44
N PRO A 301 19.62 -12.41 28.10
CA PRO A 301 19.67 -11.17 27.32
C PRO A 301 18.56 -10.21 27.78
N ILE A 302 18.92 -8.97 28.08
CA ILE A 302 17.96 -7.91 28.38
C ILE A 302 17.57 -7.25 27.05
N VAL A 303 16.28 -7.04 26.82
CA VAL A 303 15.79 -6.38 25.60
C VAL A 303 15.44 -4.93 25.93
N GLY A 304 16.09 -3.99 25.23
CA GLY A 304 15.77 -2.57 25.24
C GLY A 304 15.04 -2.16 23.96
N ASN A 305 14.22 -1.13 24.05
CA ASN A 305 13.52 -0.52 22.93
C ASN A 305 13.84 0.98 22.87
N VAL A 306 14.38 1.43 21.75
CA VAL A 306 14.71 2.84 21.50
C VAL A 306 13.79 3.40 20.43
N ARG A 307 12.84 4.25 20.84
CA ARG A 307 11.96 4.98 19.92
C ARG A 307 12.65 6.24 19.44
N VAL A 308 12.78 6.39 18.12
CA VAL A 308 13.49 7.49 17.46
C VAL A 308 12.79 7.90 16.16
N GLN A 309 13.13 9.09 15.68
CA GLN A 309 12.77 9.57 14.36
C GLN A 309 13.99 10.22 13.73
N ALA A 310 14.45 9.69 12.60
CA ALA A 310 15.53 10.28 11.83
C ALA A 310 14.99 11.35 10.89
N CYS A 311 15.67 12.50 10.85
CA CYS A 311 15.39 13.58 9.92
C CYS A 311 16.69 14.04 9.26
N ASN A 312 16.59 14.65 8.10
CA ASN A 312 17.66 15.42 7.46
C ASN A 312 17.19 16.88 7.29
N ASP A 313 17.92 17.68 6.51
CA ASP A 313 17.60 19.10 6.31
C ASP A 313 16.33 19.37 5.47
N GLU A 314 15.71 18.32 4.90
CA GLU A 314 14.56 18.44 4.00
C GLU A 314 13.32 17.71 4.52
N ILE A 315 13.50 16.51 5.08
CA ILE A 315 12.42 15.60 5.46
C ILE A 315 12.66 14.92 6.80
N CYS A 316 11.57 14.57 7.47
CA CYS A 316 11.57 13.62 8.57
C CYS A 316 10.99 12.29 8.11
N LEU A 317 11.70 11.20 8.44
CA LEU A 317 11.26 9.84 8.13
C LEU A 317 10.19 9.39 9.12
N PRO A 318 9.39 8.36 8.80
CA PRO A 318 8.49 7.75 9.78
C PRO A 318 9.26 7.29 11.03
N PRO A 319 8.71 7.48 12.24
CA PRO A 319 9.36 7.06 13.48
C PRO A 319 9.51 5.54 13.53
N ALA A 320 10.60 5.08 14.12
CA ALA A 320 10.89 3.66 14.33
C ALA A 320 11.13 3.36 15.81
N THR A 321 10.95 2.10 16.19
CA THR A 321 11.37 1.57 17.49
C THR A 321 12.42 0.49 17.23
N LEU A 322 13.65 0.74 17.66
CA LEU A 322 14.79 -0.16 17.49
C LEU A 322 14.84 -1.10 18.70
N SER A 323 14.71 -2.40 18.45
CA SER A 323 14.96 -3.41 19.47
C SER A 323 16.46 -3.62 19.62
N VAL A 324 16.94 -3.56 20.86
CA VAL A 324 18.35 -3.63 21.22
C VAL A 324 18.54 -4.78 22.19
N THR A 325 19.32 -5.77 21.78
CA THR A 325 19.85 -6.77 22.72
C THR A 325 20.95 -6.10 23.53
N ILE A 326 20.79 -6.07 24.85
CA ILE A 326 21.78 -5.53 25.78
C ILE A 326 22.66 -6.70 26.22
N GLU A 327 23.90 -6.68 25.75
CA GLU A 327 24.90 -7.70 26.07
C GLU A 327 25.44 -7.46 27.48
N ILE A 328 25.50 -8.51 28.29
CA ILE A 328 26.05 -8.42 29.65
C ILE A 328 27.57 -8.56 29.53
N GLY A 329 28.29 -7.47 29.80
CA GLY A 329 29.75 -7.48 29.85
C GLY A 329 30.24 -8.41 30.95
N ARG A 330 31.19 -9.29 30.61
CA ARG A 330 31.89 -10.15 31.57
C ARG A 330 32.76 -9.34 32.53
#